data_AF-A0A0M4FS73-F1
#
_entry.id   AF-A0A0M4FS73-F1
#
_cell.length_a   1.000
_cell.length_b   1.000
_cell.length_c   1.000
_cell.angle_alpha   90.00
_cell.angle_beta   90.00
_cell.angle_gamma   90.00
#
_symmetry.space_group_name_H-M   'P 1'
#
loop_
_entity.id
_entity.type
_entity.pdbx_description
1 polymer ?
#
loop_
_entity_poly.entity_id
_entity_poly.type
_entity_poly.pdbx_seq_one_letter_code
_entity_poly.pdbx_strand_id
1 'polypeptide(L)'
;MRGRFMKQTAAAVLLTSSVLSFSSIAYGNTTSVDQSINKVKAELNRGTTHYVYPALVGDLVPSSLLYPALNSAKKNYQLNRNLLVSSKLSSTQKLSKLNEIDSLYNEKISKGLIPYIDAYNYATKYLAPILREINAAQERNDFATVEKEYHKLSYQLKGRSAILYRFSGKAARDLLLDKYKKTADAKRDELIVPVTIYMDMIKINDLLADGKTTEAKAAYAEIDALLSELPSASTNKFIAALLAEVAKVRDAVNATPTPPVTPPVTPPVTTPSPDPGGDDKPTTPTQQEILNSKLESLVTYLNNTQSPHFTISTVAPDSLIVTIKEDESIADFINKGFYAAFTSQLGVTKVNGKDPQSIETVAYIQSLFPAGATTLNDLKGKAITIPITVNNGSDLNVNFSITFE
;
A
#
# COMPACT_ATOMS: atom_id res chain seq x y z
N MET A 1 -46.89 -41.97 -29.64
CA MET A 1 -45.43 -42.08 -29.81
C MET A 1 -44.75 -41.60 -28.54
N ARG A 2 -43.90 -42.46 -27.98
CA ARG A 2 -43.10 -42.26 -26.77
C ARG A 2 -41.85 -41.44 -27.10
N GLY A 3 -41.40 -40.64 -26.13
CA GLY A 3 -39.96 -40.57 -25.81
C GLY A 3 -39.27 -39.25 -26.08
N ARG A 4 -39.04 -38.50 -24.99
CA ARG A 4 -37.72 -37.98 -24.51
C ARG A 4 -37.89 -36.69 -23.68
N PHE A 5 -38.62 -36.81 -22.58
CA PHE A 5 -38.35 -36.00 -21.39
C PHE A 5 -37.64 -36.91 -20.39
N MET A 6 -36.32 -36.80 -20.30
CA MET A 6 -35.46 -37.18 -19.16
C MET A 6 -34.02 -37.27 -19.67
N LYS A 7 -33.17 -36.32 -19.24
CA LYS A 7 -31.72 -36.44 -19.00
C LYS A 7 -31.06 -35.06 -18.83
N GLN A 8 -31.47 -34.25 -17.86
CA GLN A 8 -30.64 -33.12 -17.39
C GLN A 8 -30.64 -32.91 -15.86
N THR A 9 -31.35 -33.73 -15.10
CA THR A 9 -31.53 -33.52 -13.64
C THR A 9 -30.62 -34.38 -12.75
N ALA A 10 -29.43 -34.77 -13.22
CA ALA A 10 -28.50 -35.61 -12.44
C ALA A 10 -27.12 -34.98 -12.15
N ALA A 11 -26.80 -33.81 -12.71
CA ALA A 11 -25.49 -33.15 -12.50
C ALA A 11 -25.54 -31.96 -11.52
N ALA A 12 -26.72 -31.41 -11.23
CA ALA A 12 -26.84 -30.19 -10.40
C ALA A 12 -26.88 -30.46 -8.87
N VAL A 13 -27.17 -31.69 -8.44
CA VAL A 13 -27.35 -32.01 -7.01
C VAL A 13 -26.07 -32.57 -6.35
N LEU A 14 -25.05 -32.96 -7.11
CA LEU A 14 -23.79 -33.47 -6.57
C LEU A 14 -22.71 -32.40 -6.33
N LEU A 15 -22.91 -31.17 -6.81
CA LEU A 15 -21.91 -30.10 -6.68
C LEU A 15 -22.20 -29.11 -5.56
N THR A 16 -23.46 -28.95 -5.13
CA THR A 16 -23.83 -28.01 -4.04
C THR A 16 -23.48 -28.52 -2.64
N SER A 17 -23.18 -29.81 -2.48
CA SER A 17 -22.71 -30.41 -1.21
C SER A 17 -21.19 -30.37 -1.05
N SER A 18 -20.44 -29.91 -2.06
CA SER A 18 -18.97 -29.97 -2.06
C SER A 18 -18.27 -28.83 -1.30
N VAL A 19 -18.98 -27.74 -0.99
CA VAL A 19 -18.41 -26.57 -0.29
C VAL A 19 -18.46 -26.74 1.24
N LEU A 20 -19.19 -27.73 1.77
CA LEU A 20 -19.28 -27.96 3.22
C LEU A 20 -18.59 -29.24 3.69
N SER A 21 -18.11 -30.09 2.77
CA SER A 21 -17.34 -31.30 3.11
C SER A 21 -15.83 -31.01 3.12
N PHE A 22 -15.39 -30.00 3.86
CA PHE A 22 -13.98 -29.84 4.25
C PHE A 22 -13.66 -30.74 5.44
N SER A 23 -14.00 -32.03 5.37
CA SER A 23 -13.56 -32.96 6.40
C SER A 23 -12.06 -33.19 6.19
N SER A 24 -11.27 -32.80 7.19
CA SER A 24 -9.95 -33.37 7.37
C SER A 24 -10.12 -34.89 7.33
N ILE A 25 -9.30 -35.59 6.53
CA ILE A 25 -9.30 -37.05 6.58
C ILE A 25 -8.88 -37.38 8.01
N ALA A 26 -9.82 -37.84 8.83
CA ALA A 26 -9.53 -38.27 10.18
C ALA A 26 -8.49 -39.39 10.07
N TYR A 27 -7.29 -39.12 10.59
CA TYR A 27 -6.22 -40.11 10.68
C TYR A 27 -6.58 -41.12 11.77
N GLY A 28 -7.60 -41.95 11.53
CA GLY A 28 -7.76 -43.20 12.25
C GLY A 28 -6.53 -44.06 11.97
N ASN A 29 -5.92 -44.60 13.04
CA ASN A 29 -4.73 -45.46 13.08
C ASN A 29 -4.51 -46.20 11.75
N THR A 30 -3.64 -45.66 10.90
CA THR A 30 -3.23 -46.33 9.66
C THR A 30 -2.39 -47.54 10.03
N THR A 31 -2.80 -48.73 9.61
CA THR A 31 -2.13 -50.00 9.97
C THR A 31 -0.86 -50.27 9.16
N SER A 32 -0.56 -49.49 8.11
CA SER A 32 0.68 -49.59 7.34
C SER A 32 1.18 -48.24 6.81
N VAL A 33 2.50 -48.15 6.58
CA VAL A 33 3.18 -47.00 5.97
C VAL A 33 2.59 -46.64 4.61
N ASP A 34 2.25 -47.64 3.78
CA ASP A 34 1.68 -47.41 2.45
C ASP A 34 0.27 -46.79 2.50
N GLN A 35 -0.55 -47.18 3.48
CA GLN A 35 -1.84 -46.53 3.68
C GLN A 35 -1.69 -45.06 4.07
N SER A 36 -0.75 -44.73 4.96
CA SER A 36 -0.49 -43.33 5.35
C SER A 36 -0.04 -42.50 4.15
N ILE A 37 0.84 -43.06 3.30
CA ILE A 37 1.32 -42.43 2.07
C ILE A 37 0.17 -42.20 1.07
N ASN A 38 -0.67 -43.20 0.85
CA ASN A 38 -1.81 -43.05 -0.06
C ASN A 38 -2.81 -42.00 0.43
N LYS A 39 -3.05 -41.92 1.75
CA LYS A 39 -3.90 -40.88 2.34
C LYS A 39 -3.33 -39.48 2.13
N VAL A 40 -2.03 -39.25 2.40
CA VAL A 40 -1.42 -37.94 2.19
C VAL A 40 -1.38 -37.57 0.71
N LYS A 41 -1.10 -38.52 -0.19
CA LYS A 41 -1.17 -38.27 -1.64
C LYS A 41 -2.56 -37.85 -2.08
N ALA A 42 -3.62 -38.49 -1.57
CA ALA A 42 -5.00 -38.13 -1.86
C ALA A 42 -5.33 -36.73 -1.35
N GLU A 43 -4.91 -36.38 -0.13
CA GLU A 43 -5.09 -35.04 0.43
C GLU A 43 -4.36 -33.96 -0.39
N LEU A 44 -3.07 -34.16 -0.71
CA LEU A 44 -2.28 -33.22 -1.50
C LEU A 44 -2.92 -32.99 -2.87
N ASN A 45 -3.41 -34.04 -3.53
CA ASN A 45 -4.13 -33.91 -4.80
C ASN A 45 -5.40 -33.06 -4.71
N ARG A 46 -6.08 -33.05 -3.55
CA ARG A 46 -7.26 -32.20 -3.33
C ARG A 46 -6.90 -30.73 -3.08
N GLY A 47 -5.65 -30.40 -2.76
CA GLY A 47 -5.19 -29.04 -2.46
C GLY A 47 -5.66 -27.98 -3.47
N THR A 48 -5.43 -28.22 -4.76
CA THR A 48 -5.88 -27.29 -5.83
C THR A 48 -7.38 -27.37 -6.13
N THR A 49 -8.00 -28.54 -5.93
CA THR A 49 -9.43 -28.75 -6.21
C THR A 49 -10.33 -27.85 -5.37
N HIS A 50 -9.85 -27.46 -4.17
CA HIS A 50 -10.59 -26.58 -3.26
C HIS A 50 -10.95 -25.22 -3.85
N TYR A 51 -10.18 -24.71 -4.82
CA TYR A 51 -10.52 -23.45 -5.51
C TYR A 51 -10.77 -23.63 -7.00
N VAL A 52 -10.20 -24.66 -7.63
CA VAL A 52 -10.40 -24.90 -9.07
C VAL A 52 -11.85 -25.30 -9.36
N TYR A 53 -12.45 -26.21 -8.59
CA TYR A 53 -13.80 -26.70 -8.89
C TYR A 53 -14.88 -25.63 -8.69
N PRO A 54 -14.88 -24.84 -7.60
CA PRO A 54 -15.81 -23.71 -7.48
C PRO A 54 -15.64 -22.68 -8.60
N ALA A 55 -14.40 -22.42 -9.03
CA ALA A 55 -14.16 -21.48 -10.12
C ALA A 55 -14.72 -21.94 -11.48
N LEU A 56 -14.88 -23.25 -11.71
CA LEU A 56 -15.52 -23.75 -12.93
C LEU A 56 -17.02 -23.40 -13.01
N VAL A 57 -17.66 -23.13 -11.87
CA VAL A 57 -19.06 -22.67 -11.80
C VAL A 57 -19.18 -21.16 -11.52
N GLY A 58 -18.07 -20.42 -11.56
CA GLY A 58 -18.06 -18.97 -11.41
C GLY A 58 -17.70 -18.46 -10.00
N ASP A 59 -17.39 -19.35 -9.05
CA ASP A 59 -17.18 -18.98 -7.65
C ASP A 59 -15.70 -18.86 -7.28
N LEU A 60 -15.34 -17.74 -6.65
CA LEU A 60 -14.04 -17.56 -6.01
C LEU A 60 -14.12 -17.93 -4.54
N VAL A 61 -13.29 -18.90 -4.13
CA VAL A 61 -13.24 -19.33 -2.73
C VAL A 61 -12.39 -18.37 -1.90
N PRO A 62 -12.91 -17.81 -0.79
CA PRO A 62 -12.14 -16.97 0.11
C PRO A 62 -10.95 -17.69 0.73
N SER A 63 -9.85 -16.97 0.93
CA SER A 63 -8.64 -17.51 1.58
C SER A 63 -8.92 -18.08 2.97
N SER A 64 -9.84 -17.49 3.73
CA SER A 64 -10.24 -17.96 5.07
C SER A 64 -10.73 -19.41 5.07
N LEU A 65 -11.45 -19.84 4.02
CA LEU A 65 -11.95 -21.21 3.88
C LEU A 65 -10.88 -22.21 3.44
N LEU A 66 -9.73 -21.72 2.95
CA LEU A 66 -8.66 -22.55 2.41
C LEU A 66 -7.53 -22.81 3.42
N TYR A 67 -7.36 -21.95 4.43
CA TYR A 67 -6.36 -22.14 5.47
C TYR A 67 -6.50 -23.47 6.24
N PRO A 68 -7.70 -23.96 6.60
CA PRO A 68 -7.84 -25.27 7.24
C PRO A 68 -7.28 -26.42 6.38
N ALA A 69 -7.60 -26.42 5.09
CA ALA A 69 -7.09 -27.43 4.14
C ALA A 69 -5.56 -27.30 3.97
N LEU A 70 -5.04 -26.08 3.85
CA LEU A 70 -3.60 -25.82 3.77
C LEU A 70 -2.87 -26.35 5.01
N ASN A 71 -3.35 -26.00 6.21
CA ASN A 71 -2.72 -26.39 7.46
C ASN A 71 -2.75 -27.91 7.66
N SER A 72 -3.86 -28.57 7.29
CA SER A 72 -3.96 -30.03 7.32
C SER A 72 -2.93 -30.67 6.37
N ALA A 73 -2.88 -30.24 5.11
CA ALA A 73 -1.93 -30.74 4.12
C ALA A 73 -0.47 -30.57 4.56
N LYS A 74 -0.10 -29.41 5.12
CA LYS A 74 1.27 -29.16 5.64
C LYS A 74 1.64 -30.09 6.79
N LYS A 75 0.73 -30.25 7.76
CA LYS A 75 0.93 -31.13 8.92
C LYS A 75 1.09 -32.58 8.48
N ASN A 76 0.18 -33.05 7.63
CA ASN A 76 0.15 -34.44 7.19
C ASN A 76 1.33 -34.80 6.27
N TYR A 77 1.75 -33.86 5.42
CA TYR A 77 2.99 -33.95 4.65
C TYR A 77 4.19 -34.19 5.58
N GLN A 78 4.40 -33.34 6.59
CA GLN A 78 5.53 -33.46 7.52
C GLN A 78 5.48 -34.77 8.32
N LEU A 79 4.31 -35.14 8.85
CA LEU A 79 4.14 -36.40 9.59
C LEU A 79 4.50 -37.61 8.73
N ASN A 80 4.07 -37.65 7.46
CA ASN A 80 4.34 -38.78 6.57
C ASN A 80 5.81 -38.85 6.12
N ARG A 81 6.49 -37.70 5.96
CA ARG A 81 7.95 -37.71 5.73
C ARG A 81 8.68 -38.31 6.92
N ASN A 82 8.33 -37.90 8.14
CA ASN A 82 8.96 -38.42 9.35
C ASN A 82 8.71 -39.93 9.51
N LEU A 83 7.49 -40.39 9.22
CA LEU A 83 7.13 -41.81 9.21
C LEU A 83 7.94 -42.60 8.17
N LEU A 84 8.14 -42.05 6.97
CA LEU A 84 8.93 -42.67 5.92
C LEU A 84 10.40 -42.83 6.32
N VAL A 85 10.99 -41.78 6.90
CA VAL A 85 12.38 -41.79 7.36
C VAL A 85 12.60 -42.84 8.44
N SER A 86 11.68 -42.95 9.42
CA SER A 86 11.75 -43.92 10.52
C SER A 86 11.27 -45.33 10.17
N SER A 87 10.71 -45.55 8.98
CA SER A 87 10.21 -46.86 8.55
C SER A 87 11.32 -47.90 8.32
N LYS A 88 10.94 -49.18 8.30
CA LYS A 88 11.82 -50.32 7.98
C LYS A 88 12.06 -50.52 6.47
N LEU A 89 11.60 -49.61 5.61
CA LEU A 89 11.78 -49.69 4.16
C LEU A 89 13.26 -49.58 3.76
N SER A 90 13.62 -50.11 2.59
CA SER A 90 14.96 -49.92 2.05
C SER A 90 15.21 -48.45 1.67
N SER A 91 16.48 -48.05 1.61
CA SER A 91 16.87 -46.67 1.25
C SER A 91 16.29 -46.24 -0.10
N THR A 92 16.29 -47.13 -1.10
CA THR A 92 15.71 -46.88 -2.42
C THR A 92 14.19 -46.66 -2.36
N GLN A 93 13.47 -47.48 -1.57
CA GLN A 93 12.02 -47.33 -1.40
C GLN A 93 11.68 -46.03 -0.67
N LYS A 94 12.45 -45.67 0.37
CA LYS A 94 12.28 -44.39 1.09
C LYS A 94 12.45 -43.21 0.14
N LEU A 95 13.54 -43.18 -0.63
CA LEU A 95 13.82 -42.10 -1.57
C LEU A 95 12.72 -41.95 -2.62
N SER A 96 12.28 -43.07 -3.22
CA SER A 96 11.20 -43.04 -4.22
C SER A 96 9.90 -42.48 -3.65
N LYS A 97 9.48 -42.92 -2.46
CA LYS A 97 8.22 -42.47 -1.83
C LYS A 97 8.30 -41.02 -1.35
N LEU A 98 9.46 -40.59 -0.83
CA LEU A 98 9.68 -39.19 -0.46
C LEU A 98 9.61 -38.29 -1.69
N ASN A 99 10.28 -38.65 -2.78
CA ASN A 99 10.24 -37.87 -4.03
C ASN A 99 8.80 -37.73 -4.56
N GLU A 100 7.99 -38.78 -4.49
CA GLU A 100 6.60 -38.73 -4.91
C GLU A 100 5.76 -37.73 -4.08
N ILE A 101 5.86 -37.81 -2.76
CA ILE A 101 5.13 -36.91 -1.85
C ILE A 101 5.65 -35.47 -1.96
N ASP A 102 6.97 -35.29 -2.04
CA ASP A 102 7.62 -33.97 -2.17
C ASP A 102 7.23 -33.31 -3.50
N SER A 103 7.16 -34.06 -4.60
CA SER A 103 6.69 -33.56 -5.90
C SER A 103 5.22 -33.14 -5.84
N LEU A 104 4.35 -33.97 -5.27
CA LEU A 104 2.92 -33.65 -5.13
C LEU A 104 2.69 -32.43 -4.24
N TYR A 105 3.41 -32.34 -3.12
CA TYR A 105 3.33 -31.19 -2.22
C TYR A 105 3.78 -29.91 -2.94
N ASN A 106 4.92 -29.97 -3.64
CA ASN A 106 5.43 -28.83 -4.39
C ASN A 106 4.44 -28.37 -5.48
N GLU A 107 3.87 -29.30 -6.25
CA GLU A 107 2.95 -28.98 -7.33
C GLU A 107 1.61 -28.44 -6.81
N LYS A 108 0.97 -29.17 -5.89
CA LYS A 108 -0.42 -28.91 -5.48
C LYS A 108 -0.54 -27.90 -4.35
N ILE A 109 0.44 -27.83 -3.46
CA ILE A 109 0.40 -26.95 -2.29
C ILE A 109 1.29 -25.73 -2.50
N SER A 110 2.60 -25.92 -2.70
CA SER A 110 3.56 -24.80 -2.81
C SER A 110 3.35 -23.94 -4.06
N LYS A 111 3.08 -24.56 -5.22
CA LYS A 111 2.82 -23.86 -6.49
C LYS A 111 1.33 -23.74 -6.83
N GLY A 112 0.47 -24.38 -6.05
CA GLY A 112 -0.98 -24.47 -6.30
C GLY A 112 -1.80 -23.67 -5.30
N LEU A 113 -2.06 -24.24 -4.13
CA LEU A 113 -2.95 -23.66 -3.10
C LEU A 113 -2.40 -22.37 -2.48
N ILE A 114 -1.11 -22.34 -2.12
CA ILE A 114 -0.50 -21.16 -1.48
C ILE A 114 -0.57 -19.92 -2.39
N PRO A 115 -0.12 -19.97 -3.66
CA PRO A 115 -0.14 -18.77 -4.49
C PRO A 115 -1.56 -18.33 -4.87
N TYR A 116 -2.56 -19.23 -4.86
CA TYR A 116 -3.96 -18.83 -4.99
C TYR A 116 -4.42 -18.00 -3.77
N ILE A 117 -4.10 -18.46 -2.56
CA ILE A 117 -4.41 -17.72 -1.32
C ILE A 117 -3.75 -16.33 -1.37
N ASP A 118 -2.49 -16.24 -1.80
CA ASP A 118 -1.79 -14.97 -1.95
C ASP A 118 -2.45 -14.07 -2.99
N ALA A 119 -2.86 -14.61 -4.14
CA ALA A 119 -3.57 -13.87 -5.19
C ALA A 119 -4.92 -13.33 -4.71
N TYR A 120 -5.72 -14.16 -4.02
CA TYR A 120 -7.00 -13.75 -3.45
C TYR A 120 -6.82 -12.66 -2.38
N ASN A 121 -5.85 -12.84 -1.48
CA ASN A 121 -5.52 -11.84 -0.46
C ASN A 121 -5.01 -10.54 -1.09
N TYR A 122 -4.18 -10.62 -2.12
CA TYR A 122 -3.72 -9.44 -2.84
C TYR A 122 -4.90 -8.64 -3.42
N ALA A 123 -5.80 -9.32 -4.12
CA ALA A 123 -6.98 -8.71 -4.71
C ALA A 123 -7.92 -8.08 -3.66
N THR A 124 -8.21 -8.79 -2.58
CA THR A 124 -9.19 -8.36 -1.57
C THR A 124 -8.65 -7.41 -0.52
N LYS A 125 -7.36 -7.46 -0.20
CA LYS A 125 -6.75 -6.58 0.82
C LYS A 125 -6.09 -5.33 0.24
N TYR A 126 -5.71 -5.34 -1.04
CA TYR A 126 -5.05 -4.19 -1.65
C TYR A 126 -5.88 -3.57 -2.77
N LEU A 127 -6.31 -4.33 -3.78
CA LEU A 127 -7.03 -3.72 -4.90
C LEU A 127 -8.44 -3.24 -4.51
N ALA A 128 -9.25 -4.11 -3.89
CA ALA A 128 -10.64 -3.78 -3.56
C ALA A 128 -10.80 -2.59 -2.59
N PRO A 129 -10.01 -2.49 -1.49
CA PRO A 129 -10.11 -1.34 -0.59
C PRO A 129 -9.68 -0.04 -1.27
N ILE A 130 -8.58 -0.04 -2.02
CA ILE A 130 -8.13 1.16 -2.75
C ILE A 130 -9.22 1.65 -3.71
N LEU A 131 -9.84 0.75 -4.47
CA LEU A 131 -10.94 1.12 -5.38
C LEU A 131 -12.15 1.70 -4.64
N ARG A 132 -12.49 1.15 -3.47
CA ARG A 132 -13.57 1.67 -2.63
C ARG A 132 -13.23 3.08 -2.12
N GLU A 133 -12.01 3.31 -1.64
CA GLU A 133 -11.59 4.63 -1.15
C GLU A 133 -11.55 5.66 -2.28
N ILE A 134 -11.08 5.30 -3.47
CA ILE A 134 -11.15 6.15 -4.67
C ILE A 134 -12.59 6.55 -4.95
N ASN A 135 -13.51 5.59 -5.04
CA ASN A 135 -14.91 5.90 -5.35
C ASN A 135 -15.55 6.79 -4.28
N ALA A 136 -15.29 6.52 -3.00
CA ALA A 136 -15.80 7.33 -1.91
C ALA A 136 -15.21 8.75 -1.90
N ALA A 137 -13.93 8.90 -2.26
CA ALA A 137 -13.29 10.21 -2.40
C ALA A 137 -13.84 10.99 -3.61
N GLN A 138 -14.12 10.31 -4.74
CA GLN A 138 -14.78 10.91 -5.90
C GLN A 138 -16.17 11.44 -5.53
N GLU A 139 -16.96 10.72 -4.72
CA GLU A 139 -18.27 11.18 -4.25
C GLU A 139 -18.20 12.45 -3.39
N ARG A 140 -17.09 12.65 -2.67
CA ARG A 140 -16.83 13.83 -1.83
C ARG A 140 -16.08 14.95 -2.56
N ASN A 141 -15.70 14.76 -3.82
CA ASN A 141 -14.77 15.63 -4.55
C ASN A 141 -13.44 15.87 -3.80
N ASP A 142 -12.96 14.84 -3.09
CA ASP A 142 -11.71 14.89 -2.34
C ASP A 142 -10.53 14.53 -3.26
N PHE A 143 -10.06 15.52 -4.02
CA PHE A 143 -9.02 15.34 -5.03
C PHE A 143 -7.69 14.83 -4.46
N ALA A 144 -7.30 15.32 -3.27
CA ALA A 144 -6.08 14.90 -2.59
C ALA A 144 -6.11 13.40 -2.23
N THR A 145 -7.24 12.92 -1.71
CA THR A 145 -7.40 11.49 -1.43
C THR A 145 -7.44 10.66 -2.73
N VAL A 146 -8.09 11.16 -3.79
CA VAL A 146 -8.11 10.46 -5.09
C VAL A 146 -6.69 10.31 -5.67
N GLU A 147 -5.89 11.38 -5.67
CA GLU A 147 -4.47 11.33 -6.11
C GLU A 147 -3.67 10.31 -5.29
N LYS A 148 -3.76 10.39 -3.95
CA LYS A 148 -3.05 9.48 -3.03
C LYS A 148 -3.38 8.02 -3.31
N GLU A 149 -4.67 7.68 -3.43
CA GLU A 149 -5.11 6.32 -3.68
C GLU A 149 -4.83 5.87 -5.12
N TYR A 150 -4.88 6.77 -6.10
CA TYR A 150 -4.45 6.49 -7.48
C TYR A 150 -2.97 6.08 -7.56
N HIS A 151 -2.08 6.77 -6.85
CA HIS A 151 -0.66 6.39 -6.82
C HIS A 151 -0.45 5.03 -6.12
N LYS A 152 -1.16 4.77 -5.03
CA LYS A 152 -1.17 3.44 -4.39
C LYS A 152 -1.65 2.36 -5.36
N LEU A 153 -2.75 2.60 -6.08
CA LEU A 153 -3.29 1.67 -7.06
C LEU A 153 -2.26 1.38 -8.17
N SER A 154 -1.68 2.44 -8.73
CA SER A 154 -0.65 2.36 -9.77
C SER A 154 0.57 1.56 -9.31
N TYR A 155 1.02 1.77 -8.07
CA TYR A 155 2.10 0.99 -7.47
C TYR A 155 1.75 -0.50 -7.35
N GLN A 156 0.56 -0.83 -6.84
CA GLN A 156 0.13 -2.22 -6.72
C GLN A 156 0.05 -2.90 -8.10
N LEU A 157 -0.54 -2.24 -9.09
CA LEU A 157 -0.72 -2.80 -10.43
C LEU A 157 0.61 -2.99 -11.17
N LYS A 158 1.55 -2.04 -11.04
CA LYS A 158 2.89 -2.13 -11.67
C LYS A 158 3.81 -3.14 -10.98
N GLY A 159 3.87 -3.12 -9.65
CA GLY A 159 4.89 -3.86 -8.88
C GLY A 159 4.46 -5.25 -8.41
N ARG A 160 3.16 -5.50 -8.20
CA ARG A 160 2.68 -6.70 -7.47
C ARG A 160 1.64 -7.53 -8.21
N SER A 161 1.18 -7.10 -9.37
CA SER A 161 0.15 -7.81 -10.15
C SER A 161 0.59 -9.20 -10.63
N ALA A 162 1.90 -9.47 -10.71
CA ALA A 162 2.44 -10.80 -11.01
C ALA A 162 1.93 -11.89 -10.05
N ILE A 163 1.57 -11.53 -8.81
CA ILE A 163 1.01 -12.47 -7.81
C ILE A 163 -0.24 -13.18 -8.36
N LEU A 164 -1.06 -12.48 -9.15
CA LEU A 164 -2.29 -13.02 -9.73
C LEU A 164 -2.05 -14.14 -10.75
N TYR A 165 -0.81 -14.34 -11.22
CA TYR A 165 -0.46 -15.31 -12.26
C TYR A 165 0.32 -16.53 -11.74
N ARG A 166 0.65 -16.58 -10.43
CA ARG A 166 1.58 -17.57 -9.87
C ARG A 166 0.99 -18.94 -9.54
N PHE A 167 -0.34 -19.09 -9.58
CA PHE A 167 -1.02 -20.35 -9.25
C PHE A 167 -1.57 -21.07 -10.48
N SER A 168 -1.80 -22.38 -10.36
CA SER A 168 -2.41 -23.22 -11.38
C SER A 168 -3.94 -23.14 -11.36
N GLY A 169 -4.62 -23.30 -12.49
CA GLY A 169 -6.10 -23.20 -12.54
C GLY A 169 -6.58 -21.95 -13.25
N LYS A 170 -6.76 -22.07 -14.56
CA LYS A 170 -7.14 -20.97 -15.46
C LYS A 170 -8.45 -20.31 -15.08
N ALA A 171 -9.50 -21.09 -14.77
CA ALA A 171 -10.82 -20.54 -14.44
C ALA A 171 -10.78 -19.60 -13.22
N ALA A 172 -10.11 -20.01 -12.14
CA ALA A 172 -9.95 -19.20 -10.94
C ALA A 172 -9.12 -17.94 -11.22
N ARG A 173 -8.08 -18.05 -12.05
CA ARG A 173 -7.28 -16.90 -12.48
C ARG A 173 -8.10 -15.91 -13.27
N ASP A 174 -8.83 -16.37 -14.27
CA ASP A 174 -9.63 -15.50 -15.13
C ASP A 174 -10.70 -14.77 -14.31
N LEU A 175 -11.37 -15.46 -13.37
CA LEU A 175 -12.32 -14.83 -12.45
C LEU A 175 -11.68 -13.77 -11.55
N LEU A 176 -10.50 -14.03 -10.98
CA LEU A 176 -9.78 -13.04 -10.17
C LEU A 176 -9.36 -11.82 -11.00
N LEU A 177 -8.85 -12.05 -12.21
CA LEU A 177 -8.44 -10.98 -13.11
C LEU A 177 -9.63 -10.14 -13.55
N ASP A 178 -10.75 -10.78 -13.91
CA ASP A 178 -11.95 -10.09 -14.36
C ASP A 178 -12.58 -9.25 -13.26
N LYS A 179 -12.78 -9.84 -12.07
CA LYS A 179 -13.45 -9.18 -10.96
C LYS A 179 -12.64 -8.04 -10.35
N TYR A 180 -11.32 -8.21 -10.24
CA TYR A 180 -10.47 -7.28 -9.51
C TYR A 180 -9.48 -6.53 -10.41
N LYS A 181 -8.67 -7.24 -11.21
CA LYS A 181 -7.58 -6.59 -11.94
C LYS A 181 -8.10 -5.68 -13.06
N LYS A 182 -9.02 -6.16 -13.91
CA LYS A 182 -9.56 -5.36 -15.02
C LYS A 182 -10.28 -4.12 -14.50
N THR A 183 -11.09 -4.28 -13.46
CA THR A 183 -11.76 -3.15 -12.79
C THR A 183 -10.74 -2.13 -12.26
N ALA A 184 -9.65 -2.61 -11.67
CA ALA A 184 -8.57 -1.77 -11.17
C ALA A 184 -7.80 -1.04 -12.28
N ASP A 185 -7.44 -1.75 -13.35
CA ASP A 185 -6.76 -1.16 -14.52
C ASP A 185 -7.66 -0.07 -15.15
N ALA A 186 -8.94 -0.37 -15.38
CA ALA A 186 -9.87 0.58 -15.97
C ALA A 186 -10.05 1.83 -15.11
N LYS A 187 -10.18 1.68 -13.79
CA LYS A 187 -10.28 2.84 -12.88
C LYS A 187 -8.98 3.64 -12.84
N ARG A 188 -7.82 2.97 -12.88
CA ARG A 188 -6.52 3.65 -12.96
C ARG A 188 -6.43 4.45 -14.27
N ASP A 189 -6.80 3.86 -15.39
CA ASP A 189 -6.70 4.51 -16.70
C ASP A 189 -7.69 5.69 -16.83
N GLU A 190 -8.90 5.57 -16.25
CA GLU A 190 -9.88 6.67 -16.14
C GLU A 190 -9.31 7.88 -15.38
N LEU A 191 -8.45 7.65 -14.38
CA LEU A 191 -7.95 8.67 -13.46
C LEU A 191 -6.63 9.32 -13.88
N ILE A 192 -5.97 8.86 -14.93
CA ILE A 192 -4.67 9.40 -15.37
C ILE A 192 -4.77 10.92 -15.56
N VAL A 193 -5.65 11.36 -16.46
CA VAL A 193 -5.77 12.78 -16.82
C VAL A 193 -6.31 13.63 -15.65
N PRO A 194 -7.39 13.22 -14.94
CA PRO A 194 -7.88 13.98 -13.79
C PRO A 194 -6.82 14.19 -12.69
N VAL A 195 -6.03 13.16 -12.38
CA VAL A 195 -4.99 13.24 -11.35
C VAL A 195 -3.84 14.13 -11.82
N THR A 196 -3.40 14.01 -13.07
CA THR A 196 -2.35 14.89 -13.62
C THR A 196 -2.76 16.36 -13.55
N ILE A 197 -3.98 16.70 -13.96
CA ILE A 197 -4.49 18.08 -13.86
C ILE A 197 -4.46 18.57 -12.41
N TYR A 198 -4.89 17.73 -11.46
CA TYR A 198 -4.85 18.10 -10.04
C TYR A 198 -3.42 18.34 -9.53
N MET A 199 -2.46 17.50 -9.90
CA MET A 199 -1.05 17.70 -9.55
C MET A 199 -0.49 19.01 -10.13
N ASP A 200 -0.82 19.31 -11.38
CA ASP A 200 -0.38 20.55 -12.04
C ASP A 200 -1.02 21.78 -11.39
N MET A 201 -2.29 21.69 -10.93
CA MET A 201 -2.92 22.78 -10.16
C MET A 201 -2.18 23.06 -8.84
N ILE A 202 -1.74 22.02 -8.12
CA ILE A 202 -0.93 22.21 -6.89
C ILE A 202 0.35 22.97 -7.23
N LYS A 203 1.09 22.51 -8.25
CA LYS A 203 2.33 23.15 -8.72
C LYS A 203 2.10 24.62 -9.13
N ILE A 204 1.00 24.91 -9.82
CA ILE A 204 0.66 26.28 -10.22
C ILE A 204 0.37 27.14 -8.99
N ASN A 205 -0.39 26.63 -8.02
CA ASN A 205 -0.68 27.36 -6.79
C ASN A 205 0.59 27.65 -5.98
N ASP A 206 1.54 26.72 -5.92
CA ASP A 206 2.85 26.94 -5.29
C ASP A 206 3.63 28.04 -6.02
N LEU A 207 3.64 28.04 -7.36
CA LEU A 207 4.28 29.10 -8.16
C LEU A 207 3.63 30.46 -7.94
N LEU A 208 2.30 30.52 -7.82
CA LEU A 208 1.58 31.76 -7.53
C LEU A 208 1.89 32.27 -6.12
N ALA A 209 1.98 31.38 -5.12
CA ALA A 209 2.37 31.74 -3.76
C ALA A 209 3.80 32.30 -3.69
N ASP A 210 4.70 31.78 -4.53
CA ASP A 210 6.07 32.27 -4.71
C ASP A 210 6.18 33.57 -5.54
N GLY A 211 5.07 34.11 -6.06
CA GLY A 211 5.06 35.29 -6.94
C GLY A 211 5.57 35.03 -8.36
N LYS A 212 5.76 33.77 -8.76
CA LYS A 212 6.27 33.33 -10.07
C LYS A 212 5.17 33.26 -11.12
N THR A 213 4.46 34.37 -11.36
CA THR A 213 3.26 34.41 -12.22
C THR A 213 3.53 34.00 -13.67
N THR A 214 4.71 34.30 -14.23
CA THR A 214 5.07 33.89 -15.61
C THR A 214 5.21 32.37 -15.72
N GLU A 215 5.81 31.73 -14.73
CA GLU A 215 5.99 30.28 -14.69
C GLU A 215 4.66 29.57 -14.42
N ALA A 216 3.82 30.14 -13.55
CA ALA A 216 2.45 29.68 -13.32
C ALA A 216 1.61 29.71 -14.60
N LYS A 217 1.72 30.79 -15.41
CA LYS A 217 1.08 30.89 -16.73
C LYS A 217 1.56 29.81 -17.70
N ALA A 218 2.86 29.57 -17.75
CA ALA A 218 3.42 28.53 -18.61
C ALA A 218 2.96 27.12 -18.19
N ALA A 219 2.94 26.84 -16.88
CA ALA A 219 2.45 25.56 -16.35
C ALA A 219 0.93 25.36 -16.59
N TYR A 220 0.12 26.43 -16.57
CA TYR A 220 -1.31 26.32 -16.90
C TYR A 220 -1.56 25.85 -18.34
N ALA A 221 -0.65 26.11 -19.28
CA ALA A 221 -0.78 25.60 -20.65
C ALA A 221 -0.75 24.05 -20.71
N GLU A 222 -0.09 23.39 -19.75
CA GLU A 222 -0.10 21.92 -19.61
C GLU A 222 -1.51 21.43 -19.25
N ILE A 223 -2.19 22.12 -18.34
CA ILE A 223 -3.59 21.84 -17.98
C ILE A 223 -4.51 22.03 -19.20
N ASP A 224 -4.40 23.16 -19.91
CA ASP A 224 -5.27 23.47 -21.06
C ASP A 224 -5.20 22.40 -22.14
N ALA A 225 -4.02 21.83 -22.40
CA ALA A 225 -3.84 20.75 -23.36
C ALA A 225 -4.60 19.47 -22.93
N LEU A 226 -4.61 19.17 -21.62
CA LEU A 226 -5.22 17.98 -21.04
C LEU A 226 -6.75 18.08 -20.90
N LEU A 227 -7.34 19.28 -20.92
CA LEU A 227 -8.80 19.45 -20.75
C LEU A 227 -9.62 18.73 -21.81
N SER A 228 -9.10 18.60 -23.03
CA SER A 228 -9.78 17.90 -24.13
C SER A 228 -9.81 16.37 -23.96
N GLU A 229 -8.94 15.82 -23.11
CA GLU A 229 -8.83 14.39 -22.83
C GLU A 229 -9.71 13.95 -21.66
N LEU A 230 -10.31 14.89 -20.92
CA LEU A 230 -11.20 14.58 -19.81
C LEU A 230 -12.52 13.96 -20.30
N PRO A 231 -13.04 12.95 -19.58
CA PRO A 231 -14.36 12.42 -19.87
C PRO A 231 -15.45 13.48 -19.61
N SER A 232 -16.63 13.29 -20.21
CA SER A 232 -17.70 14.30 -20.15
C SER A 232 -18.13 14.63 -18.71
N ALA A 233 -18.00 15.91 -18.35
CA ALA A 233 -18.45 16.45 -17.06
C ALA A 233 -19.97 16.35 -16.87
N SER A 234 -20.74 16.22 -17.95
CA SER A 234 -22.21 16.07 -17.88
C SER A 234 -22.65 14.78 -17.18
N THR A 235 -21.80 13.76 -17.21
CA THR A 235 -22.07 12.43 -16.62
C THR A 235 -21.21 12.12 -15.40
N ASN A 236 -20.23 12.96 -15.06
CA ASN A 236 -19.29 12.71 -13.98
C ASN A 236 -19.13 13.95 -13.08
N LYS A 237 -19.74 13.89 -11.89
CA LYS A 237 -19.73 14.99 -10.90
C LYS A 237 -18.31 15.35 -10.42
N PHE A 238 -17.43 14.36 -10.30
CA PHE A 238 -16.04 14.58 -9.89
C PHE A 238 -15.28 15.42 -10.93
N ILE A 239 -15.51 15.14 -12.22
CA ILE A 239 -14.91 15.92 -13.31
C ILE A 239 -15.51 17.32 -13.40
N ALA A 240 -16.82 17.46 -13.19
CA ALA A 240 -17.44 18.78 -13.13
C ALA A 240 -16.85 19.63 -12.00
N ALA A 241 -16.60 19.04 -10.82
CA ALA A 241 -15.93 19.71 -9.71
C ALA A 241 -14.48 20.06 -10.05
N LEU A 242 -13.74 19.16 -10.69
CA LEU A 242 -12.35 19.41 -11.14
C LEU A 242 -12.29 20.61 -12.09
N LEU A 243 -13.17 20.67 -13.08
CA LEU A 243 -13.23 21.79 -14.03
C LEU A 243 -13.54 23.12 -13.34
N ALA A 244 -14.34 23.12 -12.28
CA ALA A 244 -14.61 24.32 -11.48
C ALA A 244 -13.33 24.81 -10.75
N GLU A 245 -12.52 23.89 -10.21
CA GLU A 245 -11.22 24.26 -9.61
C GLU A 245 -10.23 24.76 -10.67
N VAL A 246 -10.17 24.10 -11.83
CA VAL A 246 -9.33 24.56 -12.96
C VAL A 246 -9.70 25.98 -13.38
N ALA A 247 -10.98 26.32 -13.42
CA ALA A 247 -11.42 27.67 -13.73
C ALA A 247 -10.94 28.71 -12.70
N LYS A 248 -10.94 28.37 -11.40
CA LYS A 248 -10.39 29.25 -10.36
C LYS A 248 -8.90 29.46 -10.53
N VAL A 249 -8.14 28.39 -10.81
CA VAL A 249 -6.69 28.48 -11.07
C VAL A 249 -6.42 29.35 -12.30
N ARG A 250 -7.20 29.19 -13.37
CA ARG A 250 -7.12 30.05 -14.57
C ARG A 250 -7.28 31.53 -14.24
N ASP A 251 -8.28 31.84 -13.42
CA ASP A 251 -8.59 33.22 -13.07
C ASP A 251 -7.48 33.80 -12.17
N ALA A 252 -6.92 33.01 -11.25
CA ALA A 252 -5.78 33.40 -10.42
C ALA A 252 -4.49 33.64 -11.24
N VAL A 253 -4.23 32.79 -12.22
CA VAL A 253 -3.09 32.91 -13.14
C VAL A 253 -3.21 34.15 -14.04
N ASN A 254 -4.43 34.54 -14.41
CA ASN A 254 -4.71 35.69 -15.28
C ASN A 254 -4.95 37.01 -14.52
N ALA A 255 -5.06 36.98 -13.19
CA ALA A 255 -5.21 38.17 -12.38
C ALA A 255 -4.00 39.10 -12.57
N THR A 256 -4.25 40.38 -12.85
CA THR A 256 -3.21 41.41 -12.87
C THR A 256 -2.74 41.63 -11.42
N PRO A 257 -1.43 41.65 -11.13
CA PRO A 257 -0.96 41.95 -9.78
C PRO A 257 -1.48 43.34 -9.38
N THR A 258 -2.32 43.40 -8.34
CA THR A 258 -2.70 44.68 -7.73
C THR A 258 -1.44 45.35 -7.19
N PRO A 259 -1.18 46.64 -7.50
CA PRO A 259 -0.07 47.36 -6.90
C PRO A 259 -0.20 47.31 -5.37
N PRO A 260 0.90 47.26 -4.61
CA PRO A 260 0.85 47.44 -3.17
C PRO A 260 0.18 48.78 -2.89
N VAL A 261 -0.88 48.77 -2.07
CA VAL A 261 -1.54 49.99 -1.62
C VAL A 261 -0.52 50.78 -0.78
N THR A 262 0.06 51.83 -1.35
CA THR A 262 0.86 52.79 -0.61
C THR A 262 -0.05 53.53 0.37
N PRO A 263 0.24 53.50 1.69
CA PRO A 263 -0.52 54.30 2.66
C PRO A 263 -0.32 55.81 2.42
N PRO A 264 -1.26 56.66 2.86
CA PRO A 264 -1.25 58.11 2.57
C PRO A 264 -0.04 58.80 3.21
N VAL A 265 0.64 59.63 2.44
CA VAL A 265 1.78 60.44 2.87
C VAL A 265 1.27 61.62 3.73
N THR A 266 1.68 61.67 5.01
CA THR A 266 1.58 62.85 5.88
C THR A 266 2.83 63.75 5.72
N PRO A 267 2.73 65.10 5.86
CA PRO A 267 3.84 66.03 5.61
C PRO A 267 4.93 66.02 6.70
N PRO A 268 6.13 66.53 6.40
CA PRO A 268 7.37 66.20 7.10
C PRO A 268 7.64 67.08 8.34
N VAL A 269 8.13 66.44 9.40
CA VAL A 269 8.88 67.11 10.47
C VAL A 269 10.36 66.72 10.34
N THR A 270 11.20 67.74 10.39
CA THR A 270 12.64 67.75 10.07
C THR A 270 13.56 67.30 11.19
N THR A 271 14.69 66.69 10.75
CA THR A 271 16.04 66.58 11.36
C THR A 271 16.30 65.53 12.46
N PRO A 272 17.54 65.01 12.61
CA PRO A 272 18.62 64.79 11.63
C PRO A 272 19.22 63.35 11.63
N SER A 273 19.93 63.03 10.54
CA SER A 273 20.69 61.79 10.28
C SER A 273 21.92 61.64 11.21
N PRO A 274 22.42 60.41 11.46
CA PRO A 274 23.44 59.86 10.56
C PRO A 274 23.35 58.34 10.25
N ASP A 275 23.69 58.02 9.00
CA ASP A 275 24.39 56.81 8.50
C ASP A 275 23.65 55.45 8.37
N PRO A 276 24.16 54.49 7.57
CA PRO A 276 23.40 53.94 6.44
C PRO A 276 23.26 52.41 6.51
N GLY A 277 22.14 51.88 6.02
CA GLY A 277 22.08 50.47 5.65
C GLY A 277 20.83 49.75 6.12
N GLY A 278 20.24 49.01 5.20
CA GLY A 278 19.10 48.15 5.45
C GLY A 278 18.33 47.90 4.16
N ASP A 279 18.96 47.22 3.20
CA ASP A 279 18.24 46.58 2.10
C ASP A 279 17.36 45.47 2.69
N ASP A 280 16.09 45.75 2.95
CA ASP A 280 15.07 44.74 3.27
C ASP A 280 14.73 43.95 2.00
N LYS A 281 15.64 43.06 1.63
CA LYS A 281 15.39 41.99 0.65
C LYS A 281 14.67 40.85 1.37
N PRO A 282 13.55 40.31 0.84
CA PRO A 282 12.92 39.14 1.42
C PRO A 282 13.93 37.99 1.47
N THR A 283 14.27 37.56 2.69
CA THR A 283 15.23 36.49 2.93
C THR A 283 14.56 35.16 2.61
N THR A 284 15.13 34.42 1.65
CA THR A 284 14.74 33.04 1.37
C THR A 284 14.85 32.20 2.64
N PRO A 285 13.83 31.37 2.98
CA PRO A 285 13.89 30.50 4.14
C PRO A 285 15.13 29.60 4.10
N THR A 286 15.80 29.48 5.24
CA THR A 286 16.91 28.56 5.41
C THR A 286 16.42 27.11 5.28
N GLN A 287 17.33 26.20 4.90
CA GLN A 287 17.00 24.77 4.77
C GLN A 287 16.45 24.17 6.08
N GLN A 288 16.88 24.70 7.23
CA GLN A 288 16.41 24.29 8.55
C GLN A 288 14.99 24.79 8.83
N GLU A 289 14.65 26.02 8.45
CA GLU A 289 13.28 26.55 8.60
C GLU A 289 12.28 25.74 7.77
N ILE A 290 12.66 25.32 6.57
CA ILE A 290 11.85 24.42 5.73
C ILE A 290 11.67 23.06 6.42
N LEU A 291 12.74 22.50 7.01
CA LEU A 291 12.65 21.24 7.74
C LEU A 291 11.73 21.35 8.96
N ASN A 292 11.81 22.45 9.71
CA ASN A 292 10.95 22.67 10.87
C ASN A 292 9.46 22.73 10.47
N SER A 293 9.12 23.39 9.35
CA SER A 293 7.74 23.40 8.84
C SER A 293 7.24 22.01 8.40
N LYS A 294 8.11 21.22 7.76
CA LYS A 294 7.81 19.82 7.44
C LYS A 294 7.62 18.95 8.68
N LEU A 295 8.39 19.23 9.74
CA LEU A 295 8.27 18.53 11.02
C LEU A 295 6.92 18.81 11.69
N GLU A 296 6.45 20.05 11.68
CA GLU A 296 5.10 20.42 12.14
C GLU A 296 4.02 19.65 11.35
N SER A 297 4.17 19.61 10.02
CA SER A 297 3.24 18.87 9.15
C SER A 297 3.22 17.37 9.46
N LEU A 298 4.39 16.77 9.72
CA LEU A 298 4.51 15.37 10.14
C LEU A 298 3.80 15.12 11.47
N VAL A 299 3.99 16.01 12.46
CA VAL A 299 3.34 15.92 13.78
C VAL A 299 1.83 15.96 13.63
N THR A 300 1.30 16.93 12.88
CA THR A 300 -0.14 17.05 12.61
C THR A 300 -0.67 15.79 11.91
N TYR A 301 0.03 15.30 10.88
CA TYR A 301 -0.37 14.10 10.15
C TYR A 301 -0.42 12.86 11.05
N LEU A 302 0.62 12.62 11.85
CA LEU A 302 0.71 11.45 12.72
C LEU A 302 -0.32 11.52 13.84
N ASN A 303 -0.54 12.68 14.45
CA ASN A 303 -1.60 12.83 15.45
C ASN A 303 -3.00 12.62 14.85
N ASN A 304 -3.23 13.01 13.60
CA ASN A 304 -4.53 12.76 12.95
C ASN A 304 -4.73 11.31 12.52
N THR A 305 -3.66 10.58 12.18
CA THR A 305 -3.76 9.22 11.61
C THR A 305 -3.43 8.09 12.58
N GLN A 306 -2.68 8.36 13.65
CA GLN A 306 -2.14 7.36 14.58
C GLN A 306 -2.49 7.65 16.06
N SER A 307 -3.31 8.68 16.34
CA SER A 307 -3.70 9.06 17.70
C SER A 307 -4.28 7.97 18.59
N PRO A 308 -4.92 6.89 18.10
CA PRO A 308 -5.31 5.77 18.95
C PRO A 308 -4.12 5.05 19.59
N HIS A 309 -2.98 4.98 18.90
CA HIS A 309 -1.83 4.17 19.31
C HIS A 309 -0.73 5.01 19.99
N PHE A 310 -0.46 6.21 19.47
CA PHE A 310 0.52 7.15 20.02
C PHE A 310 0.20 8.59 19.66
N THR A 311 0.80 9.54 20.35
CA THR A 311 0.84 10.96 19.96
C THR A 311 2.26 11.41 19.75
N ILE A 312 2.42 12.41 18.88
CA ILE A 312 3.70 12.98 18.51
C ILE A 312 3.75 14.44 18.94
N SER A 313 4.89 14.89 19.44
CA SER A 313 5.22 16.29 19.65
C SER A 313 6.68 16.57 19.28
N THR A 314 7.08 17.83 19.26
CA THR A 314 8.48 18.26 19.06
C THR A 314 8.88 19.11 20.26
N VAL A 315 10.15 19.02 20.67
CA VAL A 315 10.73 19.86 21.75
C VAL A 315 11.96 20.65 21.29
N ALA A 316 12.55 20.23 20.18
CA ALA A 316 13.69 20.87 19.56
C ALA A 316 13.65 20.62 18.04
N PRO A 317 14.39 21.42 17.25
CA PRO A 317 14.67 21.08 15.86
C PRO A 317 15.16 19.62 15.76
N ASP A 318 14.80 18.97 14.66
CA ASP A 318 15.28 17.62 14.33
C ASP A 318 14.94 16.53 15.36
N SER A 319 13.88 16.73 16.15
CA SER A 319 13.47 15.78 17.19
C SER A 319 11.97 15.55 17.25
N LEU A 320 11.58 14.33 17.62
CA LEU A 320 10.21 13.96 17.95
C LEU A 320 10.15 13.27 19.31
N ILE A 321 9.06 13.52 20.02
CA ILE A 321 8.62 12.73 21.16
C ILE A 321 7.42 11.90 20.74
N VAL A 322 7.49 10.59 20.99
CA VAL A 322 6.42 9.61 20.75
C VAL A 322 5.86 9.21 22.10
N THR A 323 4.69 9.74 22.46
CA THR A 323 3.97 9.32 23.67
C THR A 323 3.10 8.11 23.36
N ILE A 324 3.41 6.97 23.98
CA ILE A 324 2.79 5.68 23.70
C ILE A 324 1.48 5.54 24.49
N LYS A 325 0.37 5.30 23.78
CA LYS A 325 -0.95 5.06 24.40
C LYS A 325 -1.33 3.59 24.44
N GLU A 326 -1.03 2.86 23.36
CA GLU A 326 -1.24 1.43 23.24
C GLU A 326 0.10 0.73 23.01
N ASP A 327 0.30 -0.40 23.68
CA ASP A 327 1.52 -1.18 23.50
C ASP A 327 1.42 -2.00 22.23
N GLU A 328 2.22 -1.65 21.23
CA GLU A 328 2.25 -2.31 19.93
C GLU A 328 3.63 -2.88 19.64
N SER A 329 3.72 -3.82 18.70
CA SER A 329 5.03 -4.29 18.27
C SER A 329 5.80 -3.17 17.57
N ILE A 330 7.13 -3.12 17.76
CA ILE A 330 8.00 -2.14 17.08
C ILE A 330 7.85 -2.27 15.55
N ALA A 331 7.69 -3.50 15.06
CA ALA A 331 7.44 -3.77 13.65
C ALA A 331 6.13 -3.14 13.18
N ASP A 332 5.06 -3.23 13.95
CA ASP A 332 3.78 -2.60 13.61
C ASP A 332 3.88 -1.08 13.66
N PHE A 333 4.55 -0.50 14.67
CA PHE A 333 4.79 0.95 14.72
C PHE A 333 5.44 1.47 13.44
N ILE A 334 6.52 0.82 12.99
CA ILE A 334 7.23 1.18 11.75
C ILE A 334 6.31 1.00 10.53
N ASN A 335 5.58 -0.13 10.46
CA ASN A 335 4.80 -0.53 9.29
C ASN A 335 3.42 0.13 9.18
N LYS A 336 2.83 0.60 10.29
CA LYS A 336 1.50 1.25 10.34
C LYS A 336 1.50 2.69 9.82
N GLY A 337 2.60 3.08 9.18
CA GLY A 337 2.70 4.33 8.44
C GLY A 337 3.56 5.39 9.11
N PHE A 338 4.12 5.13 10.31
CA PHE A 338 5.09 6.04 10.91
C PHE A 338 6.27 6.27 9.96
N TYR A 339 6.94 5.20 9.54
CA TYR A 339 8.15 5.32 8.71
C TYR A 339 7.85 5.89 7.31
N ALA A 340 6.71 5.51 6.72
CA ALA A 340 6.27 6.06 5.45
C ALA A 340 5.93 7.56 5.56
N ALA A 341 5.26 7.99 6.62
CA ALA A 341 4.97 9.41 6.87
C ALA A 341 6.26 10.18 7.17
N PHE A 342 7.13 9.63 8.02
CA PHE A 342 8.43 10.21 8.36
C PHE A 342 9.27 10.49 7.11
N THR A 343 9.41 9.50 6.23
CA THR A 343 10.19 9.65 5.00
C THR A 343 9.55 10.60 4.00
N SER A 344 8.23 10.50 3.78
CA SER A 344 7.52 11.34 2.80
C SER A 344 7.36 12.79 3.24
N GLN A 345 6.92 13.05 4.46
CA GLN A 345 6.63 14.41 4.96
C GLN A 345 7.91 15.23 5.14
N LEU A 346 8.99 14.61 5.61
CA LEU A 346 10.27 15.31 5.75
C LEU A 346 11.04 15.40 4.42
N GLY A 347 10.63 14.66 3.39
CA GLY A 347 11.37 14.58 2.12
C GLY A 347 12.73 13.89 2.29
N VAL A 348 12.77 12.80 3.06
CA VAL A 348 13.99 12.02 3.31
C VAL A 348 14.42 11.34 2.02
N THR A 349 15.61 11.66 1.55
CA THR A 349 16.23 11.05 0.36
C THR A 349 17.24 9.96 0.71
N LYS A 350 17.81 10.00 1.93
CA LYS A 350 18.71 8.96 2.44
C LYS A 350 18.52 8.73 3.94
N VAL A 351 18.70 7.49 4.36
CA VAL A 351 18.84 7.10 5.77
C VAL A 351 20.20 6.44 5.93
N ASN A 352 21.06 7.02 6.76
CA ASN A 352 22.45 6.58 6.93
C ASN A 352 23.17 6.39 5.57
N GLY A 353 22.96 7.34 4.65
CA GLY A 353 23.52 7.30 3.30
C GLY A 353 22.93 6.27 2.33
N LYS A 354 21.88 5.54 2.73
CA LYS A 354 21.20 4.52 1.92
C LYS A 354 19.81 4.96 1.47
N ASP A 355 19.31 4.35 0.39
CA ASP A 355 17.95 4.59 -0.09
C ASP A 355 16.93 4.24 1.02
N PRO A 356 15.96 5.12 1.35
CA PRO A 356 15.02 4.91 2.46
C PRO A 356 14.17 3.64 2.33
N GLN A 357 13.98 3.10 1.12
CA GLN A 357 13.18 1.91 0.86
C GLN A 357 14.03 0.63 0.68
N SER A 358 15.36 0.75 0.77
CA SER A 358 16.26 -0.40 0.64
C SER A 358 16.18 -1.35 1.84
N ILE A 359 16.51 -2.63 1.59
CA ILE A 359 16.55 -3.67 2.62
C ILE A 359 17.62 -3.33 3.68
N GLU A 360 18.71 -2.71 3.25
CA GLU A 360 19.79 -2.23 4.10
C GLU A 360 19.32 -1.16 5.10
N THR A 361 18.45 -0.24 4.66
CA THR A 361 17.85 0.76 5.55
C THR A 361 16.93 0.11 6.57
N VAL A 362 16.14 -0.89 6.18
CA VAL A 362 15.28 -1.63 7.11
C VAL A 362 16.12 -2.33 8.18
N ALA A 363 17.19 -3.01 7.77
CA ALA A 363 18.12 -3.67 8.71
C ALA A 363 18.82 -2.65 9.64
N TYR A 364 19.22 -1.50 9.11
CA TYR A 364 19.83 -0.43 9.88
C TYR A 364 18.86 0.12 10.94
N ILE A 365 17.63 0.48 10.56
CA ILE A 365 16.63 1.01 11.49
C ILE A 365 16.31 -0.02 12.58
N GLN A 366 16.18 -1.30 12.22
CA GLN A 366 15.99 -2.38 13.19
C GLN A 366 17.15 -2.47 14.20
N SER A 367 18.39 -2.22 13.76
CA SER A 367 19.57 -2.25 14.63
C SER A 367 19.64 -1.08 15.63
N LEU A 368 18.86 -0.02 15.43
CA LEU A 368 18.80 1.12 16.35
C LEU A 368 17.98 0.84 17.62
N PHE A 369 17.12 -0.18 17.58
CA PHE A 369 16.33 -0.56 18.76
C PHE A 369 17.15 -1.42 19.73
N PRO A 370 16.95 -1.28 21.05
CA PRO A 370 17.65 -2.09 22.05
C PRO A 370 17.46 -3.59 21.81
N ALA A 371 18.51 -4.38 22.03
CA ALA A 371 18.44 -5.84 21.90
C ALA A 371 17.37 -6.41 22.85
N GLY A 372 16.43 -7.17 22.29
CA GLY A 372 15.31 -7.76 23.03
C GLY A 372 14.06 -6.89 23.14
N ALA A 373 14.11 -5.63 22.67
CA ALA A 373 12.90 -4.81 22.54
C ALA A 373 12.01 -5.36 21.42
N THR A 374 10.75 -5.65 21.75
CA THR A 374 9.75 -6.20 20.84
C THR A 374 8.51 -5.32 20.73
N THR A 375 8.22 -4.53 21.76
CA THR A 375 7.07 -3.61 21.80
C THR A 375 7.49 -2.17 22.06
N LEU A 376 6.55 -1.24 21.88
CA LEU A 376 6.77 0.18 22.14
C LEU A 376 7.05 0.46 23.62
N ASN A 377 6.42 -0.27 24.54
CA ASN A 377 6.71 -0.12 25.97
C ASN A 377 8.18 -0.41 26.32
N ASP A 378 8.84 -1.32 25.60
CA ASP A 378 10.28 -1.60 25.79
C ASP A 378 11.16 -0.38 25.47
N LEU A 379 10.62 0.60 24.74
CA LEU A 379 11.31 1.81 24.31
C LEU A 379 11.08 3.01 25.23
N LYS A 380 10.17 2.94 26.21
CA LYS A 380 9.87 4.07 27.09
C LYS A 380 11.12 4.60 27.81
N GLY A 381 11.32 5.91 27.76
CA GLY A 381 12.51 6.60 28.28
C GLY A 381 13.78 6.37 27.46
N LYS A 382 13.66 5.82 26.24
CA LYS A 382 14.78 5.66 25.30
C LYS A 382 14.65 6.67 24.16
N ALA A 383 15.80 7.00 23.58
CA ALA A 383 15.88 7.78 22.36
C ALA A 383 16.69 7.00 21.31
N ILE A 384 16.29 7.13 20.04
CA ILE A 384 17.05 6.64 18.89
C ILE A 384 17.43 7.83 18.01
N THR A 385 18.64 7.81 17.46
CA THR A 385 19.11 8.84 16.52
C THR A 385 19.30 8.21 15.15
N ILE A 386 18.71 8.85 14.14
CA ILE A 386 18.72 8.40 12.76
C ILE A 386 19.40 9.49 11.91
N PRO A 387 20.60 9.23 11.35
CA PRO A 387 21.19 10.10 10.35
C PRO A 387 20.33 10.06 9.09
N ILE A 388 19.83 11.21 8.67
CA ILE A 388 19.01 11.36 7.47
C ILE A 388 19.56 12.46 6.56
N THR A 389 19.32 12.32 5.26
CA THR A 389 19.43 13.42 4.30
C THR A 389 18.03 13.77 3.85
N VAL A 390 17.65 15.05 3.95
CA VAL A 390 16.38 15.57 3.44
C VAL A 390 16.63 16.51 2.28
N ASN A 391 15.69 16.57 1.33
CA ASN A 391 15.73 17.53 0.24
C ASN A 391 14.74 18.68 0.50
N ASN A 392 15.29 19.86 0.76
CA ASN A 392 14.55 21.11 1.00
C ASN A 392 14.88 22.16 -0.08
N GLY A 393 15.16 21.71 -1.30
CA GLY A 393 15.76 22.49 -2.39
C GLY A 393 17.26 22.24 -2.52
N SER A 394 17.91 21.79 -1.45
CA SER A 394 19.23 21.18 -1.44
C SER A 394 19.30 20.07 -0.39
N ASP A 395 20.32 19.21 -0.46
CA ASP A 395 20.54 18.15 0.52
C ASP A 395 20.94 18.75 1.88
N LEU A 396 20.16 18.47 2.92
CA LEU A 396 20.47 18.79 4.32
C LEU A 396 20.66 17.49 5.10
N ASN A 397 21.84 17.32 5.71
CA ASN A 397 22.15 16.15 6.55
C ASN A 397 21.84 16.47 8.02
N VAL A 398 21.08 15.59 8.66
CA VAL A 398 20.54 15.81 10.00
C VAL A 398 20.64 14.53 10.82
N ASN A 399 20.98 14.65 12.10
CA ASN A 399 20.89 13.55 13.06
C ASN A 399 19.55 13.63 13.79
N PHE A 400 18.54 12.99 13.22
CA PHE A 400 17.16 13.12 13.69
C PHE A 400 16.91 12.25 14.93
N SER A 401 16.40 12.82 16.01
CA SER A 401 16.18 12.12 17.28
C SER A 401 14.71 11.75 17.48
N ILE A 402 14.43 10.53 17.95
CA ILE A 402 13.09 10.08 18.32
C ILE A 402 13.14 9.55 19.75
N THR A 403 12.46 10.23 20.67
CA THR A 403 12.32 9.85 22.08
C THR A 403 10.97 9.20 22.31
N PHE A 404 10.91 8.12 23.08
CA PHE A 404 9.67 7.41 23.41
C PHE A 404 9.30 7.64 24.88
N GLU A 405 8.05 8.00 25.13
CA GLU A 405 7.48 8.32 26.45
C GLU A 405 6.28 7.43 26.82
#